data_AF-A0A419VU90-F1
#
_entry.id   AF-A0A419VU90-F1
#
_cell.length_a   1.000
_cell.length_b   1.000
_cell.length_c   1.000
_cell.angle_alpha   90.00
_cell.angle_beta   90.00
_cell.angle_gamma   90.00
#
_symmetry.space_group_name_H-M   'P 1'
#
loop_
_entity.id
_entity.type
_entity.pdbx_description
1 polymer ?
#
loop_
_entity_poly.entity_id
_entity_poly.type
_entity_poly.pdbx_seq_one_letter_code
_entity_poly.pdbx_strand_id
1 'polypeptide(L)'
;MRKRITIGLILVMTLSIMISCSTSPTAKIQGVFEVDKESLKSSLQAEMDGENAFAMGLLNVALENAVIEFCIKGDSIKGILFMAGETTLLDSKIVERNDSLIISAPDFEAHIVPTETGLKYSAIGSDMTLKLNKTDRTDLSSDTKEAIEAQKVAIKEKEEFEKNLGKWQEGNYVDEFGDKTGDGFAYCLIRGTSENSITSNNEVYIKAMVQSGKLYFDIYNSSLSMKETFPDSKFGRMKLKFPDGKVESVRIFFYNNGASESGDKAILFDYISKNEGLVKVFIDLSTASEYYSDKYQFAIEKNNLTEILAGLK
;
A
#
# COMPACT_ATOMS: atom_id res chain seq x y z
N MET A 1 26.44 80.30 -25.43
CA MET A 1 25.00 80.37 -25.75
C MET A 1 24.70 79.33 -26.84
N ARG A 2 23.85 78.33 -26.53
CA ARG A 2 23.09 77.43 -27.43
C ARG A 2 23.84 76.42 -28.33
N LYS A 3 23.68 75.11 -28.03
CA LYS A 3 22.89 74.07 -28.77
C LYS A 3 23.67 73.45 -29.94
N ARG A 4 23.61 72.18 -30.33
CA ARG A 4 23.01 70.88 -29.90
C ARG A 4 23.62 69.87 -30.90
N ILE A 5 24.17 68.74 -30.45
CA ILE A 5 23.58 67.38 -30.51
C ILE A 5 23.48 66.77 -31.92
N THR A 6 23.82 65.46 -31.96
CA THR A 6 23.44 64.37 -32.89
C THR A 6 24.30 64.09 -34.12
N ILE A 7 24.49 62.77 -34.33
CA ILE A 7 25.23 62.04 -35.39
C ILE A 7 26.68 61.71 -35.01
N GLY A 8 26.82 60.85 -34.00
CA GLY A 8 28.11 60.26 -33.62
C GLY A 8 28.00 59.18 -32.56
N LEU A 9 26.85 58.51 -32.46
CA LEU A 9 26.63 57.39 -31.53
C LEU A 9 25.62 56.39 -32.10
N ILE A 10 25.80 56.02 -33.37
CA ILE A 10 25.21 54.81 -33.95
C ILE A 10 26.34 53.79 -33.99
N LEU A 11 26.77 53.31 -32.83
CA LEU A 11 27.74 52.22 -32.71
C LEU A 11 27.56 51.36 -31.45
N VAL A 12 26.39 51.39 -30.78
CA VAL A 12 26.11 50.50 -29.63
C VAL A 12 24.59 50.22 -29.47
N MET A 13 23.87 49.93 -30.55
CA MET A 13 22.50 49.39 -30.46
C MET A 13 22.19 48.35 -31.55
N THR A 14 23.15 47.49 -31.82
CA THR A 14 22.88 46.11 -32.28
C THR A 14 23.59 45.17 -31.32
N LEU A 15 23.34 45.35 -30.02
CA LEU A 15 23.56 44.27 -29.08
C LEU A 15 22.43 43.30 -29.34
N SER A 16 22.77 42.25 -30.07
CA SER A 16 21.98 41.05 -30.31
C SER A 16 21.53 40.48 -28.97
N ILE A 17 20.44 41.02 -28.42
CA ILE A 17 19.60 40.30 -27.47
C ILE A 17 18.77 39.32 -28.31
N MET A 18 19.46 38.36 -28.94
CA MET A 18 18.88 37.03 -29.06
C MET A 18 18.94 36.46 -27.65
N ILE A 19 17.99 36.88 -26.80
CA ILE A 19 17.46 35.94 -25.82
C ILE A 19 16.87 34.85 -26.69
N SER A 20 17.69 33.83 -26.96
CA SER A 20 17.18 32.49 -27.19
C SER A 20 16.33 32.22 -25.95
N CYS A 21 15.04 32.51 -26.04
CA CYS A 21 14.04 31.93 -25.17
C CYS A 21 14.02 30.44 -25.53
N SER A 22 15.06 29.69 -25.14
CA SER A 22 14.93 28.26 -24.92
C SER A 22 14.01 28.12 -23.71
N THR A 23 12.71 28.39 -23.92
CA THR A 23 11.71 28.05 -22.93
C THR A 23 11.87 26.57 -22.69
N SER A 24 12.21 26.19 -21.46
CA SER A 24 12.30 24.78 -21.07
C SER A 24 11.07 24.05 -21.64
N PRO A 25 11.22 22.87 -22.25
CA PRO A 25 10.09 22.12 -22.80
C PRO A 25 8.91 21.96 -21.83
N THR A 26 9.19 21.94 -20.51
CA THR A 26 8.17 21.92 -19.45
C THR A 26 7.32 23.18 -19.37
N ALA A 27 7.82 24.35 -19.81
CA ALA A 27 7.10 25.62 -19.81
C ALA A 27 5.81 25.55 -20.66
N LYS A 28 5.75 24.67 -21.66
CA LYS A 28 4.57 24.49 -22.52
C LYS A 28 3.46 23.67 -21.87
N ILE A 29 3.79 22.92 -20.82
CA ILE A 29 2.88 21.98 -20.15
C ILE A 29 2.53 22.41 -18.73
N GLN A 30 2.72 23.68 -18.40
CA GLN A 30 2.34 24.23 -17.10
C GLN A 30 0.80 24.31 -16.99
N GLY A 31 0.27 23.96 -15.82
CA GLY A 31 -1.16 24.05 -15.51
C GLY A 31 -1.74 22.77 -14.93
N VAL A 32 -3.06 22.72 -14.89
CA VAL A 32 -3.83 21.58 -14.38
C VAL A 32 -4.51 20.85 -15.54
N PHE A 33 -4.44 19.53 -15.52
CA PHE A 33 -4.95 18.66 -16.56
C PHE A 33 -5.86 17.60 -15.95
N GLU A 34 -6.99 17.34 -16.58
CA GLU A 34 -7.96 16.33 -16.16
C GLU A 34 -8.16 15.31 -17.28
N VAL A 35 -8.46 14.07 -16.93
CA VAL A 35 -8.73 13.04 -17.94
C VAL A 35 -9.94 13.38 -18.80
N ASP A 36 -9.78 13.15 -20.10
CA ASP A 36 -10.90 13.05 -21.01
C ASP A 36 -11.63 11.72 -20.76
N LYS A 37 -12.68 11.77 -19.93
CA LYS A 37 -13.46 10.57 -19.56
C LYS A 37 -14.09 9.87 -20.76
N GLU A 38 -14.48 10.60 -21.81
CA GLU A 38 -15.06 10.01 -23.02
C GLU A 38 -14.00 9.29 -23.86
N SER A 39 -12.81 9.89 -23.99
CA SER A 39 -11.69 9.20 -24.64
C SER A 39 -11.24 7.97 -23.83
N LEU A 40 -11.19 8.06 -22.50
CA LEU A 40 -10.83 6.93 -21.64
C LEU A 40 -11.86 5.80 -21.77
N LYS A 41 -13.15 6.14 -21.71
CA LYS A 41 -14.25 5.20 -21.92
C LYS A 41 -14.12 4.48 -23.25
N SER A 42 -13.90 5.22 -24.33
CA SER A 42 -13.78 4.64 -25.67
C SER A 42 -12.59 3.69 -25.78
N SER A 43 -11.46 4.03 -25.17
CA SER A 43 -10.26 3.18 -25.14
C SER A 43 -10.51 1.88 -24.38
N LEU A 44 -11.05 1.96 -23.16
CA LEU A 44 -11.32 0.76 -22.35
C LEU A 44 -12.40 -0.14 -22.97
N GLN A 45 -13.42 0.45 -23.58
CA GLN A 45 -14.45 -0.31 -24.30
C GLN A 45 -13.89 -1.10 -25.48
N ALA A 46 -12.91 -0.54 -26.20
CA ALA A 46 -12.25 -1.23 -27.30
C ALA A 46 -11.41 -2.42 -26.84
N GLU A 47 -10.90 -2.38 -25.61
CA GLU A 47 -10.15 -3.50 -25.01
C GLU A 47 -11.07 -4.61 -24.48
N MET A 48 -12.33 -4.32 -24.18
CA MET A 48 -13.33 -5.26 -23.63
C MET A 48 -14.11 -6.05 -24.70
N ASP A 49 -13.54 -6.22 -25.90
CA ASP A 49 -14.20 -6.79 -27.08
C ASP A 49 -14.93 -8.12 -26.76
N GLY A 50 -16.27 -8.08 -26.65
CA GLY A 50 -17.13 -9.25 -26.37
C GLY A 50 -17.69 -9.40 -24.94
N GLU A 51 -17.47 -8.44 -24.03
CA GLU A 51 -18.03 -8.51 -22.67
C GLU A 51 -19.53 -8.18 -22.57
N ASN A 52 -20.19 -8.71 -21.54
CA ASN A 52 -21.64 -8.60 -21.38
C ASN A 52 -22.08 -7.25 -20.78
N ALA A 53 -23.39 -6.95 -20.83
CA ALA A 53 -23.96 -5.69 -20.34
C ALA A 53 -23.65 -5.40 -18.86
N PHE A 54 -23.39 -6.44 -18.05
CA PHE A 54 -23.02 -6.28 -16.65
C PHE A 54 -21.61 -5.69 -16.49
N ALA A 55 -20.63 -6.21 -17.23
CA ALA A 55 -19.26 -5.69 -17.19
C ALA A 55 -19.18 -4.25 -17.71
N MET A 56 -19.96 -3.93 -18.75
CA MET A 56 -20.12 -2.55 -19.22
C MET A 56 -20.76 -1.63 -18.18
N GLY A 57 -21.71 -2.16 -17.39
CA GLY A 57 -22.27 -1.46 -16.24
C GLY A 57 -21.21 -1.13 -15.18
N LEU A 58 -20.37 -2.10 -14.82
CA LEU A 58 -19.27 -1.91 -13.87
C LEU A 58 -18.23 -0.90 -14.37
N LEU A 59 -17.85 -0.96 -15.65
CA LEU A 59 -16.93 0.01 -16.26
C LEU A 59 -17.48 1.44 -16.15
N ASN A 60 -18.76 1.64 -16.47
CA ASN A 60 -19.37 2.98 -16.39
C ASN A 60 -19.33 3.52 -14.95
N VAL A 61 -19.63 2.69 -13.96
CA VAL A 61 -19.53 3.09 -12.54
C VAL A 61 -18.08 3.40 -12.15
N ALA A 62 -17.11 2.60 -12.60
CA ALA A 62 -15.69 2.86 -12.34
C ALA A 62 -15.21 4.19 -12.95
N LEU A 63 -15.66 4.51 -14.16
CA LEU A 63 -15.31 5.77 -14.85
C LEU A 63 -15.98 7.00 -14.29
N GLU A 64 -17.24 6.87 -13.85
CA GLU A 64 -17.97 7.93 -13.16
C GLU A 64 -17.20 8.37 -11.91
N ASN A 65 -16.73 7.38 -11.13
CA ASN A 65 -15.97 7.61 -9.90
C ASN A 65 -14.46 7.85 -10.11
N ALA A 66 -13.95 7.74 -11.35
CA ALA A 66 -12.54 7.96 -11.62
C ALA A 66 -12.14 9.42 -11.40
N VAL A 67 -11.03 9.63 -10.68
CA VAL A 67 -10.40 10.93 -10.44
C VAL A 67 -8.99 10.88 -10.99
N ILE A 68 -8.77 11.51 -12.14
CA ILE A 68 -7.47 11.59 -12.79
C ILE A 68 -7.20 13.07 -13.08
N GLU A 69 -6.35 13.67 -12.25
CA GLU A 69 -6.03 15.10 -12.31
C GLU A 69 -4.56 15.35 -11.94
N PHE A 70 -3.85 16.07 -12.81
CA PHE A 70 -2.44 16.40 -12.66
C PHE A 70 -2.25 17.92 -12.64
N CYS A 71 -1.30 18.39 -11.83
CA CYS A 71 -0.81 19.75 -11.80
C CYS A 71 0.69 19.76 -12.06
N ILE A 72 1.10 20.52 -13.07
CA ILE A 72 2.50 20.67 -13.44
C ILE A 72 2.94 22.10 -13.13
N LYS A 73 3.96 22.22 -12.28
CA LYS A 73 4.59 23.49 -11.88
C LYS A 73 6.11 23.36 -11.94
N GLY A 74 6.74 24.13 -12.82
CA GLY A 74 8.16 23.99 -13.15
C GLY A 74 8.45 22.62 -13.76
N ASP A 75 9.37 21.89 -13.16
CA ASP A 75 9.72 20.51 -13.46
C ASP A 75 8.98 19.49 -12.59
N SER A 76 8.06 19.91 -11.72
CA SER A 76 7.31 19.02 -10.84
C SER A 76 5.93 18.70 -11.40
N ILE A 77 5.53 17.43 -11.26
CA ILE A 77 4.16 16.96 -11.45
C ILE A 77 3.60 16.47 -10.12
N LYS A 78 2.38 16.90 -9.80
CA LYS A 78 1.61 16.43 -8.66
C LYS A 78 0.21 16.03 -9.10
N GLY A 79 -0.32 14.93 -8.62
CA GLY A 79 -1.67 14.52 -9.00
C GLY A 79 -2.02 13.15 -8.48
N ILE A 80 -3.15 12.66 -8.98
CA ILE A 80 -3.68 11.35 -8.63
C ILE A 80 -4.25 10.68 -9.89
N LEU A 81 -4.09 9.37 -9.98
CA LEU A 81 -4.93 8.52 -10.81
C LEU A 81 -5.71 7.61 -9.87
N PHE A 82 -7.02 7.78 -9.81
CA PHE A 82 -7.93 6.87 -9.13
C PHE A 82 -8.86 6.25 -10.15
N MET A 83 -8.80 4.92 -10.30
CA MET A 83 -9.65 4.17 -11.22
C MET A 83 -9.82 2.73 -10.72
N ALA A 84 -11.05 2.21 -10.76
CA ALA A 84 -11.37 0.82 -10.41
C ALA A 84 -10.85 0.37 -9.02
N GLY A 85 -10.77 1.30 -8.05
CA GLY A 85 -10.27 1.02 -6.70
C GLY A 85 -8.75 1.08 -6.56
N GLU A 86 -8.01 1.24 -7.66
CA GLU A 86 -6.57 1.48 -7.63
C GLU A 86 -6.28 2.98 -7.58
N THR A 87 -5.33 3.36 -6.72
CA THR A 87 -4.91 4.76 -6.55
C THR A 87 -3.41 4.89 -6.74
N THR A 88 -3.00 5.69 -7.73
CA THR A 88 -1.60 6.06 -7.96
C THR A 88 -1.41 7.53 -7.65
N LEU A 89 -0.56 7.83 -6.66
CA LEU A 89 -0.12 9.20 -6.42
C LEU A 89 1.03 9.55 -7.37
N LEU A 90 0.91 10.69 -8.03
CA LEU A 90 2.00 11.31 -8.76
C LEU A 90 2.57 12.42 -7.88
N ASP A 91 3.80 12.25 -7.41
CA ASP A 91 4.63 13.33 -6.84
C ASP A 91 6.05 13.11 -7.35
N SER A 92 6.37 13.73 -8.48
CA SER A 92 7.56 13.37 -9.25
C SER A 92 8.14 14.55 -10.03
N LYS A 93 9.32 14.33 -10.59
CA LYS A 93 9.97 15.28 -11.49
C LYS A 93 9.83 14.84 -12.94
N ILE A 94 9.71 15.83 -13.80
CA ILE A 94 9.73 15.70 -15.25
C ILE A 94 11.18 15.89 -15.69
N VAL A 95 11.73 14.87 -16.35
CA VAL A 95 13.06 14.89 -16.92
C VAL A 95 12.98 14.80 -18.44
N GLU A 96 13.92 15.45 -19.11
CA GLU A 96 14.07 15.35 -20.56
C GLU A 96 15.06 14.25 -20.90
N ARG A 97 14.66 13.30 -21.75
CA ARG A 97 15.50 12.20 -22.22
C ARG A 97 15.22 11.97 -23.70
N ASN A 98 16.23 12.13 -24.56
CA ASN A 98 16.11 11.95 -26.01
C ASN A 98 14.91 12.70 -26.61
N ASP A 99 14.82 14.02 -26.35
CA ASP A 99 13.73 14.91 -26.79
C ASP A 99 12.32 14.53 -26.29
N SER A 100 12.23 13.62 -25.31
CA SER A 100 10.98 13.20 -24.67
C SER A 100 10.89 13.69 -23.23
N LEU A 101 9.69 14.09 -22.82
CA LEU A 101 9.39 14.38 -21.41
C LEU A 101 8.97 13.10 -20.71
N ILE A 102 9.70 12.75 -19.66
CA ILE A 102 9.51 11.54 -18.89
C ILE A 102 9.23 11.91 -17.44
N ILE A 103 8.19 11.32 -16.86
CA ILE A 103 7.99 11.25 -15.43
C ILE A 103 8.73 10.02 -14.94
N SER A 104 9.58 10.18 -13.94
CA SER A 104 10.27 9.07 -13.29
C SER A 104 9.94 9.06 -11.80
N ALA A 105 9.43 7.93 -11.33
CA ALA A 105 9.23 7.59 -9.94
C ALA A 105 9.95 6.25 -9.64
N PRO A 106 10.16 5.86 -8.37
CA PRO A 106 10.91 4.66 -8.02
C PRO A 106 10.43 3.38 -8.73
N ASP A 107 9.11 3.26 -8.93
CA ASP A 107 8.49 2.02 -9.41
C ASP A 107 7.85 2.15 -10.81
N PHE A 108 7.89 3.33 -11.44
CA PHE A 108 7.37 3.52 -12.79
C PHE A 108 8.04 4.68 -13.54
N GLU A 109 8.08 4.56 -14.86
CA GLU A 109 8.35 5.68 -15.78
C GLU A 109 7.14 5.89 -16.68
N ALA A 110 6.88 7.13 -17.09
CA ALA A 110 5.79 7.46 -18.00
C ALA A 110 6.20 8.58 -18.98
N HIS A 111 5.71 8.50 -20.22
CA HIS A 111 5.85 9.56 -21.20
C HIS A 111 4.76 10.62 -21.01
N ILE A 112 5.16 11.89 -21.09
CA ILE A 112 4.24 13.01 -21.29
C ILE A 112 4.46 13.57 -22.70
N VAL A 113 3.40 13.62 -23.49
CA VAL A 113 3.43 14.24 -24.81
C VAL A 113 2.44 15.41 -24.85
N PRO A 114 2.88 16.66 -25.02
CA PRO A 114 1.99 17.80 -25.21
C PRO A 114 1.09 17.61 -26.44
N THR A 115 -0.17 18.01 -26.34
CA THR A 115 -1.13 18.05 -27.45
C THR A 115 -1.69 19.47 -27.62
N GLU A 116 -2.50 19.69 -28.65
CA GLU A 116 -3.17 20.98 -28.87
C GLU A 116 -4.08 21.38 -27.71
N THR A 117 -4.77 20.41 -27.10
CA THR A 117 -5.77 20.63 -26.05
C THR A 117 -5.29 20.27 -24.64
N GLY A 118 -4.09 19.69 -24.51
CA GLY A 118 -3.55 19.27 -23.22
C GLY A 118 -2.35 18.35 -23.33
N LEU A 119 -2.47 17.13 -22.80
CA LEU A 119 -1.38 16.15 -22.69
C LEU A 119 -1.87 14.73 -23.02
N LYS A 120 -0.94 13.91 -23.50
CA LYS A 120 -1.03 12.45 -23.41
C LYS A 120 -0.09 11.96 -22.34
N TYR A 121 -0.57 11.05 -21.51
CA TYR A 121 0.19 10.33 -20.51
C TYR A 121 0.16 8.84 -20.83
N SER A 122 1.34 8.22 -20.93
CA SER A 122 1.46 6.79 -21.23
C SER A 122 2.51 6.18 -20.32
N ALA A 123 2.13 5.22 -19.47
CA ALA A 123 3.10 4.48 -18.67
C ALA A 123 4.01 3.65 -19.60
N ILE A 124 5.32 3.67 -19.35
CA ILE A 124 6.27 2.90 -20.18
C ILE A 124 6.00 1.41 -19.98
N GLY A 125 5.78 0.70 -21.09
CA GLY A 125 5.42 -0.72 -21.09
C GLY A 125 3.92 -0.99 -20.96
N SER A 126 3.08 0.04 -20.94
CA SER A 126 1.62 -0.08 -21.06
C SER A 126 1.14 0.38 -22.44
N ASP A 127 0.15 -0.32 -22.98
CA ASP A 127 -0.55 0.09 -24.19
C ASP A 127 -1.59 1.19 -23.92
N MET A 128 -1.94 1.42 -22.63
CA MET A 128 -2.91 2.43 -22.24
C MET A 128 -2.31 3.84 -22.31
N THR A 129 -3.00 4.72 -23.03
CA THR A 129 -2.67 6.14 -23.12
C THR A 129 -3.83 6.99 -22.63
N LEU A 130 -3.60 7.76 -21.58
CA LEU A 130 -4.56 8.72 -21.05
C LEU A 130 -4.46 10.03 -21.83
N LYS A 131 -5.59 10.51 -22.34
CA LYS A 131 -5.71 11.88 -22.83
C LYS A 131 -6.17 12.77 -21.69
N LEU A 132 -5.45 13.86 -21.48
CA LEU A 132 -5.72 14.82 -20.42
C LEU A 132 -5.95 16.18 -21.06
N ASN A 133 -7.09 16.79 -20.77
CA ASN A 133 -7.43 18.12 -21.24
C ASN A 133 -6.89 19.17 -20.27
N LYS A 134 -6.30 20.23 -20.81
CA LYS A 134 -5.87 21.36 -20.00
C LYS A 134 -7.08 22.12 -19.48
N THR A 135 -7.06 22.47 -18.20
CA THR A 135 -8.10 23.28 -17.55
C THR A 135 -7.61 24.72 -17.35
N ASP A 136 -8.54 25.62 -17.06
CA ASP A 136 -8.22 27.03 -16.74
C ASP A 136 -7.69 27.21 -15.31
N ARG A 137 -7.61 26.12 -14.52
CA ARG A 137 -7.16 26.16 -13.13
C ARG A 137 -5.64 26.20 -13.03
N THR A 138 -5.16 26.88 -12.00
CA THR A 138 -3.73 26.99 -11.69
C THR A 138 -3.27 26.02 -10.61
N ASP A 139 -4.21 25.31 -9.98
CA ASP A 139 -3.95 24.37 -8.90
C ASP A 139 -5.00 23.25 -8.85
N LEU A 140 -4.65 22.12 -8.24
CA LEU A 140 -5.54 20.96 -8.10
C LEU A 140 -6.87 21.33 -7.44
N SER A 141 -7.92 20.61 -7.79
CA SER A 141 -9.24 20.71 -7.17
C SER A 141 -9.18 20.43 -5.66
N SER A 142 -10.19 20.89 -4.91
CA SER A 142 -10.34 20.54 -3.49
C SER A 142 -10.39 19.02 -3.30
N ASP A 143 -11.21 18.35 -4.10
CA ASP A 143 -11.50 16.93 -3.98
C ASP A 143 -10.25 16.10 -4.28
N THR A 144 -9.48 16.51 -5.30
CA THR A 144 -8.18 15.88 -5.60
C THR A 144 -7.17 16.08 -4.48
N LYS A 145 -7.10 17.27 -3.87
CA LYS A 145 -6.21 17.51 -2.72
C LYS A 145 -6.58 16.64 -1.52
N GLU A 146 -7.86 16.56 -1.20
CA GLU A 146 -8.37 15.71 -0.12
C GLU A 146 -8.06 14.23 -0.38
N ALA A 147 -8.29 13.75 -1.60
CA ALA A 147 -7.97 12.37 -2.00
C ALA A 147 -6.46 12.06 -1.91
N ILE A 148 -5.60 13.01 -2.32
CA ILE A 148 -4.14 12.86 -2.19
C ILE A 148 -3.73 12.74 -0.72
N GLU A 149 -4.24 13.60 0.16
CA GLU A 149 -3.89 13.54 1.58
C GLU A 149 -4.42 12.27 2.25
N ALA A 150 -5.66 11.84 1.94
CA ALA A 150 -6.20 10.57 2.42
C ALA A 150 -5.34 9.37 1.98
N GLN A 151 -4.91 9.34 0.72
CA GLN A 151 -4.05 8.28 0.21
C GLN A 151 -2.66 8.30 0.83
N LYS A 152 -2.07 9.47 1.10
CA LYS A 152 -0.79 9.57 1.82
C LYS A 152 -0.90 9.01 3.24
N VAL A 153 -2.00 9.29 3.94
CA VAL A 153 -2.27 8.70 5.26
C VAL A 153 -2.36 7.18 5.14
N ALA A 154 -3.14 6.65 4.20
CA ALA A 154 -3.27 5.21 3.98
C ALA A 154 -1.94 4.51 3.63
N ILE A 155 -1.11 5.12 2.78
CA ILE A 155 0.23 4.61 2.46
C ILE A 155 1.10 4.58 3.71
N LYS A 156 1.12 5.66 4.48
CA LYS A 156 1.91 5.75 5.71
C LYS A 156 1.45 4.72 6.74
N GLU A 157 0.15 4.56 6.94
CA GLU A 157 -0.42 3.55 7.84
C GLU A 157 -0.03 2.14 7.40
N LYS A 158 -0.08 1.85 6.09
CA LYS A 158 0.38 0.58 5.53
C LYS A 158 1.88 0.36 5.75
N GLU A 159 2.71 1.35 5.48
CA GLU A 159 4.16 1.26 5.72
C GLU A 159 4.48 1.04 7.20
N GLU A 160 3.79 1.75 8.09
CA GLU A 160 3.90 1.57 9.53
C GLU A 160 3.45 0.16 9.96
N PHE A 161 2.34 -0.34 9.41
CA PHE A 161 1.88 -1.69 9.62
C PHE A 161 2.92 -2.74 9.19
N GLU A 162 3.40 -2.68 7.95
CA GLU A 162 4.43 -3.59 7.41
C GLU A 162 5.71 -3.56 8.23
N LYS A 163 6.17 -2.37 8.63
CA LYS A 163 7.37 -2.18 9.44
C LYS A 163 7.24 -2.78 10.84
N ASN A 164 6.02 -2.94 11.34
CA ASN A 164 5.72 -3.49 12.65
C ASN A 164 5.38 -4.98 12.63
N LEU A 165 5.22 -5.61 11.47
CA LEU A 165 5.03 -7.06 11.39
C LEU A 165 6.21 -7.80 12.04
N GLY A 166 5.89 -8.82 12.85
CA GLY A 166 6.83 -9.63 13.61
C GLY A 166 7.42 -8.95 14.85
N LYS A 167 7.20 -7.64 15.05
CA LYS A 167 7.65 -6.92 16.25
C LYS A 167 6.60 -7.01 17.35
N TRP A 168 7.08 -7.21 18.58
CA TRP A 168 6.24 -7.20 19.75
C TRP A 168 5.87 -5.76 20.13
N GLN A 169 4.63 -5.60 20.58
CA GLN A 169 3.98 -4.35 20.91
C GLN A 169 3.22 -4.52 22.23
N GLU A 170 3.03 -3.42 22.95
CA GLU A 170 2.21 -3.35 24.16
C GLU A 170 0.75 -3.08 23.80
N GLY A 171 -0.12 -4.01 24.16
CA GLY A 171 -1.58 -3.85 24.19
C GLY A 171 -2.05 -3.44 25.57
N ASN A 172 -3.22 -2.81 25.66
CA ASN A 172 -3.85 -2.41 26.93
C ASN A 172 -5.17 -3.14 27.08
N TYR A 173 -5.47 -3.64 28.27
CA TYR A 173 -6.82 -4.10 28.59
C TYR A 173 -7.72 -2.88 28.83
N VAL A 174 -8.92 -2.95 28.26
CA VAL A 174 -9.95 -1.92 28.41
C VAL A 174 -11.15 -2.47 29.16
N ASP A 175 -11.83 -1.61 29.91
CA ASP A 175 -13.08 -1.95 30.58
C ASP A 175 -14.27 -1.97 29.60
N GLU A 176 -15.48 -2.16 30.13
CA GLU A 176 -16.72 -2.21 29.34
C GLU A 176 -17.06 -0.89 28.62
N PHE A 177 -16.42 0.21 29.01
CA PHE A 177 -16.58 1.53 28.41
C PHE A 177 -15.43 1.88 27.43
N GLY A 178 -14.41 1.02 27.33
CA GLY A 178 -13.23 1.24 26.50
C GLY A 178 -12.10 2.00 27.22
N ASP A 179 -12.25 2.28 28.52
CA ASP A 179 -11.23 2.97 29.31
C ASP A 179 -10.11 1.99 29.70
N LYS A 180 -8.86 2.47 29.67
CA LYS A 180 -7.69 1.64 30.01
C LYS A 180 -7.74 1.24 31.47
N THR A 181 -7.63 -0.06 31.72
CA THR A 181 -7.59 -0.65 33.07
C THR A 181 -6.26 -0.42 33.79
N GLY A 182 -5.20 -0.09 33.05
CA GLY A 182 -3.82 0.03 33.55
C GLY A 182 -2.99 -1.24 33.37
N ASP A 183 -3.64 -2.38 33.10
CA ASP A 183 -2.98 -3.64 32.79
C ASP A 183 -2.73 -3.77 31.29
N GLY A 184 -1.58 -4.33 30.92
CA GLY A 184 -1.17 -4.52 29.54
C GLY A 184 -0.86 -5.97 29.17
N PHE A 185 -0.70 -6.22 27.88
CA PHE A 185 -0.28 -7.52 27.34
C PHE A 185 0.67 -7.34 26.17
N ALA A 186 1.59 -8.28 25.95
CA ALA A 186 2.45 -8.26 24.77
C ALA A 186 1.74 -8.93 23.61
N TYR A 187 1.77 -8.33 22.42
CA TYR A 187 1.30 -8.96 21.20
C TYR A 187 2.20 -8.64 20.01
N CYS A 188 2.14 -9.45 18.96
CA CYS A 188 2.71 -9.12 17.66
C CYS A 188 1.78 -9.59 16.54
N LEU A 189 1.85 -8.90 15.40
CA LEU A 189 1.14 -9.29 14.18
C LEU A 189 2.13 -9.93 13.22
N ILE A 190 1.80 -11.10 12.70
CA ILE A 190 2.69 -11.91 11.88
C ILE A 190 2.00 -12.22 10.55
N ARG A 191 2.72 -12.05 9.44
CA ARG A 191 2.27 -12.52 8.13
C ARG A 191 2.42 -14.04 8.06
N GLY A 192 1.36 -14.71 7.60
CA GLY A 192 1.34 -16.14 7.36
C GLY A 192 0.56 -16.49 6.09
N THR A 193 0.42 -17.78 5.86
CA THR A 193 -0.35 -18.32 4.74
C THR A 193 -1.33 -19.36 5.23
N SER A 194 -2.45 -19.49 4.53
CA SER A 194 -3.46 -20.51 4.76
C SER A 194 -3.68 -21.36 3.52
N GLU A 195 -4.03 -22.62 3.73
CA GLU A 195 -4.37 -23.59 2.70
C GLU A 195 -5.66 -24.31 3.11
N ASN A 196 -6.57 -24.52 2.16
CA ASN A 196 -7.76 -25.34 2.33
C ASN A 196 -8.00 -26.24 1.10
N SER A 197 -9.14 -26.92 1.05
CA SER A 197 -9.46 -27.87 -0.02
C SER A 197 -9.64 -27.23 -1.41
N ILE A 198 -9.82 -25.91 -1.49
CA ILE A 198 -10.13 -25.19 -2.73
C ILE A 198 -8.98 -24.27 -3.16
N THR A 199 -8.30 -23.66 -2.19
CA THR A 199 -7.31 -22.60 -2.40
C THR A 199 -6.04 -22.91 -1.63
N SER A 200 -4.91 -22.77 -2.31
CA SER A 200 -3.59 -22.88 -1.70
C SER A 200 -2.97 -21.49 -1.53
N ASN A 201 -2.32 -21.28 -0.38
CA ASN A 201 -1.45 -20.14 -0.13
C ASN A 201 -2.11 -18.75 -0.06
N ASN A 202 -3.30 -18.64 0.54
CA ASN A 202 -3.92 -17.33 0.81
C ASN A 202 -3.17 -16.62 1.94
N GLU A 203 -2.89 -15.32 1.77
CA GLU A 203 -2.28 -14.50 2.83
C GLU A 203 -3.23 -14.35 4.04
N VAL A 204 -2.68 -14.50 5.24
CA VAL A 204 -3.36 -14.31 6.51
C VAL A 204 -2.47 -13.56 7.49
N TYR A 205 -3.09 -12.94 8.50
CA TYR A 205 -2.38 -12.34 9.62
C TYR A 205 -2.66 -13.10 10.91
N ILE A 206 -1.62 -13.36 11.68
CA ILE A 206 -1.70 -14.03 12.97
C ILE A 206 -1.38 -13.00 14.04
N LYS A 207 -2.31 -12.75 14.95
CA LYS A 207 -2.04 -11.99 16.18
C LYS A 207 -1.61 -12.97 17.25
N ALA A 208 -0.32 -12.99 17.57
CA ALA A 208 0.20 -13.73 18.71
C ALA A 208 0.16 -12.82 19.95
N MET A 209 -0.36 -13.32 21.07
CA MET A 209 -0.47 -12.60 22.33
C MET A 209 0.14 -13.43 23.45
N VAL A 210 0.86 -12.78 24.35
CA VAL A 210 1.35 -13.40 25.59
C VAL A 210 0.33 -13.14 26.68
N GLN A 211 -0.25 -14.21 27.22
CA GLN A 211 -1.14 -14.14 28.36
C GLN A 211 -0.84 -15.31 29.30
N SER A 212 -0.69 -15.02 30.60
CA SER A 212 -0.44 -16.04 31.63
C SER A 212 0.71 -17.01 31.30
N GLY A 213 1.79 -16.49 30.69
CA GLY A 213 2.97 -17.29 30.32
C GLY A 213 2.74 -18.27 29.16
N LYS A 214 1.76 -18.00 28.29
CA LYS A 214 1.41 -18.82 27.12
C LYS A 214 1.17 -17.93 25.91
N LEU A 215 1.33 -18.50 24.73
CA LEU A 215 0.90 -17.86 23.49
C LEU A 215 -0.55 -18.20 23.13
N TYR A 216 -1.25 -17.15 22.73
CA TYR A 216 -2.60 -17.15 22.17
C TYR A 216 -2.50 -16.61 20.74
N PHE A 217 -3.20 -17.24 19.80
CA PHE A 217 -3.14 -16.92 18.38
C PHE A 217 -4.54 -16.66 17.87
N ASP A 218 -4.79 -15.46 17.36
CA ASP A 218 -5.99 -15.16 16.57
C ASP A 218 -5.59 -15.07 15.10
N ILE A 219 -6.44 -15.59 14.21
CA ILE A 219 -6.15 -15.64 12.78
C ILE A 219 -7.15 -14.77 12.01
N TYR A 220 -6.61 -13.84 11.23
CA TYR A 220 -7.33 -12.88 10.42
C TYR A 220 -7.03 -13.14 8.94
N ASN A 221 -8.00 -12.89 8.07
CA ASN A 221 -7.75 -12.88 6.64
C ASN A 221 -6.97 -11.61 6.21
N SER A 222 -6.66 -11.49 4.93
CA SER A 222 -5.93 -10.33 4.38
C SER A 222 -6.65 -9.00 4.55
N SER A 223 -7.98 -8.99 4.75
CA SER A 223 -8.77 -7.80 5.07
C SER A 223 -8.89 -7.53 6.58
N LEU A 224 -8.09 -8.21 7.41
CA LEU A 224 -8.09 -8.08 8.88
C LEU A 224 -9.45 -8.37 9.55
N SER A 225 -10.33 -9.10 8.87
CA SER A 225 -11.52 -9.66 9.49
C SER A 225 -11.21 -11.03 10.08
N MET A 226 -11.77 -11.29 11.27
CA MET A 226 -11.66 -12.60 11.92
C MET A 226 -12.26 -13.67 11.01
N LYS A 227 -11.60 -14.83 10.96
CA LYS A 227 -12.14 -15.98 10.22
C LYS A 227 -13.25 -16.65 11.04
N GLU A 228 -14.43 -16.78 10.44
CA GLU A 228 -15.64 -17.26 11.13
C GLU A 228 -15.68 -18.79 11.37
N THR A 229 -14.78 -19.56 10.75
CA THR A 229 -14.81 -21.03 10.81
C THR A 229 -13.56 -21.59 11.47
N PHE A 230 -13.61 -21.72 12.80
CA PHE A 230 -12.60 -22.40 13.61
C PHE A 230 -13.24 -23.47 14.51
N PRO A 231 -12.53 -24.58 14.78
CA PRO A 231 -12.92 -25.47 15.87
C PRO A 231 -13.04 -24.69 17.17
N ASP A 232 -14.15 -24.87 17.89
CA ASP A 232 -14.33 -24.26 19.20
C ASP A 232 -14.36 -25.34 20.30
N SER A 233 -13.70 -25.05 21.41
CA SER A 233 -13.57 -25.94 22.56
C SER A 233 -12.99 -27.32 22.21
N LYS A 234 -12.00 -27.36 21.30
CA LYS A 234 -11.35 -28.60 20.84
C LYS A 234 -9.84 -28.57 21.02
N PHE A 235 -9.24 -29.73 21.26
CA PHE A 235 -7.80 -29.88 21.19
C PHE A 235 -7.37 -30.32 19.80
N GLY A 236 -6.24 -29.81 19.33
CA GLY A 236 -5.55 -30.35 18.17
C GLY A 236 -4.04 -30.24 18.32
N ARG A 237 -3.34 -30.11 17.20
CA ARG A 237 -1.88 -30.14 17.15
C ARG A 237 -1.31 -28.97 16.38
N MET A 238 -0.21 -28.45 16.91
CA MET A 238 0.70 -27.51 16.26
C MET A 238 2.05 -28.19 16.06
N LYS A 239 2.66 -27.98 14.90
CA LYS A 239 4.05 -28.41 14.64
C LYS A 239 4.96 -27.19 14.68
N LEU A 240 6.09 -27.34 15.33
CA LEU A 240 7.13 -26.33 15.50
C LEU A 240 8.39 -26.84 14.83
N LYS A 241 8.99 -26.03 13.96
CA LYS A 241 10.33 -26.29 13.41
C LYS A 241 11.28 -25.20 13.90
N PHE A 242 12.24 -25.62 14.72
CA PHE A 242 13.22 -24.75 15.34
C PHE A 242 14.39 -24.43 14.38
N PRO A 243 15.20 -23.39 14.67
CA PRO A 243 16.37 -23.00 13.86
C PRO A 243 17.40 -24.12 13.64
N ASP A 244 17.55 -25.04 14.60
CA ASP A 244 18.42 -26.20 14.51
C ASP A 244 17.87 -27.32 13.58
N GLY A 245 16.68 -27.11 13.02
CA GLY A 245 15.99 -28.05 12.16
C GLY A 245 15.15 -29.09 12.90
N LYS A 246 15.19 -29.13 14.24
CA LYS A 246 14.36 -30.01 15.05
C LYS A 246 12.88 -29.69 14.85
N VAL A 247 12.06 -30.73 14.73
CA VAL A 247 10.61 -30.60 14.62
C VAL A 247 9.95 -31.22 15.84
N GLU A 248 9.05 -30.47 16.48
CA GLU A 248 8.23 -30.95 17.59
C GLU A 248 6.75 -30.78 17.27
N SER A 249 5.91 -31.68 17.78
CA SER A 249 4.45 -31.57 17.71
C SER A 249 3.91 -31.37 19.12
N VAL A 250 3.20 -30.26 19.31
CA VAL A 250 2.65 -29.84 20.60
C VAL A 250 1.13 -29.79 20.54
N ARG A 251 0.49 -30.04 21.69
CA ARG A 251 -0.97 -29.97 21.81
C ARG A 251 -1.40 -28.51 21.96
N ILE A 252 -2.41 -28.09 21.23
CA ILE A 252 -3.02 -26.77 21.35
C ILE A 252 -4.51 -26.88 21.61
N PHE A 253 -5.10 -25.83 22.18
CA PHE A 253 -6.53 -25.72 22.41
C PHE A 253 -7.12 -24.62 21.54
N PHE A 254 -8.12 -24.96 20.74
CA PHE A 254 -8.84 -24.02 19.90
C PHE A 254 -10.07 -23.48 20.64
N TYR A 255 -10.27 -22.16 20.56
CA TYR A 255 -11.38 -21.43 21.18
C TYR A 255 -11.67 -20.17 20.38
N ASN A 256 -12.94 -19.75 20.24
CA ASN A 256 -13.35 -18.44 19.71
C ASN A 256 -12.47 -17.89 18.55
N ASN A 257 -12.32 -18.63 17.45
CA ASN A 257 -11.51 -18.22 16.28
C ASN A 257 -10.00 -18.05 16.52
N GLY A 258 -9.49 -18.65 17.58
CA GLY A 258 -8.09 -18.68 17.93
C GLY A 258 -7.61 -20.03 18.44
N ALA A 259 -6.33 -20.06 18.83
CA ALA A 259 -5.67 -21.21 19.40
C ALA A 259 -4.71 -20.79 20.51
N SER A 260 -4.55 -21.61 21.54
CA SER A 260 -3.61 -21.37 22.63
C SER A 260 -2.74 -22.59 22.87
N GLU A 261 -1.53 -22.35 23.38
CA GLU A 261 -0.69 -23.42 23.90
C GLU A 261 -1.42 -24.17 25.04
N SER A 262 -1.50 -25.49 24.92
CA SER A 262 -2.18 -26.33 25.89
C SER A 262 -1.24 -27.30 26.57
N GLY A 263 -1.53 -27.62 27.84
CA GLY A 263 -0.69 -28.45 28.70
C GLY A 263 0.10 -27.65 29.74
N ASP A 264 0.92 -28.38 30.50
CA ASP A 264 1.67 -27.85 31.65
C ASP A 264 2.89 -27.01 31.25
N LYS A 265 3.34 -27.13 29.99
CA LYS A 265 4.51 -26.40 29.47
C LYS A 265 4.20 -25.70 28.16
N ALA A 266 4.41 -24.38 28.13
CA ALA A 266 4.27 -23.53 26.95
C ALA A 266 5.55 -23.58 26.12
N ILE A 267 5.71 -24.64 25.32
CA ILE A 267 6.97 -24.94 24.61
C ILE A 267 7.42 -23.80 23.70
N LEU A 268 6.50 -23.20 22.93
CA LEU A 268 6.83 -22.14 22.00
C LEU A 268 7.13 -20.85 22.76
N PHE A 269 6.29 -20.44 23.71
CA PHE A 269 6.54 -19.27 24.55
C PHE A 269 7.89 -19.38 25.30
N ASP A 270 8.15 -20.53 25.91
CA ASP A 270 9.41 -20.80 26.61
C ASP A 270 10.61 -20.64 25.68
N TYR A 271 10.50 -21.16 24.45
CA TYR A 271 11.58 -21.08 23.47
C TYR A 271 11.86 -19.64 23.09
N ILE A 272 10.85 -18.89 22.63
CA ILE A 272 11.03 -17.51 22.15
C ILE A 272 11.39 -16.54 23.28
N SER A 273 11.08 -16.87 24.54
CA SER A 273 11.49 -16.04 25.68
C SER A 273 12.98 -16.17 26.02
N LYS A 274 13.63 -17.27 25.61
CA LYS A 274 14.99 -17.64 26.04
C LYS A 274 15.99 -17.71 24.90
N ASN A 275 15.53 -17.88 23.67
CA ASN A 275 16.38 -18.14 22.51
C ASN A 275 16.09 -17.14 21.39
N GLU A 276 17.11 -16.90 20.57
CA GLU A 276 16.97 -16.18 19.31
C GLU A 276 16.69 -17.15 18.16
N GLY A 277 16.13 -16.61 17.09
CA GLY A 277 15.93 -17.32 15.83
C GLY A 277 14.48 -17.63 15.53
N LEU A 278 14.23 -17.80 14.23
CA LEU A 278 12.91 -17.93 13.65
C LEU A 278 12.37 -19.35 13.83
N VAL A 279 11.26 -19.47 14.56
CA VAL A 279 10.51 -20.74 14.69
C VAL A 279 9.39 -20.75 13.66
N LYS A 280 9.38 -21.78 12.80
CA LYS A 280 8.27 -21.99 11.86
C LYS A 280 7.16 -22.76 12.54
N VAL A 281 5.95 -22.26 12.40
CA VAL A 281 4.74 -22.79 13.04
C VAL A 281 3.79 -23.29 11.97
N PHE A 282 3.25 -24.49 12.19
CA PHE A 282 2.21 -25.09 11.35
C PHE A 282 1.04 -25.55 12.23
N ILE A 283 -0.15 -25.01 11.96
CA ILE A 283 -1.40 -25.36 12.63
C ILE A 283 -2.30 -26.06 11.62
N ASP A 284 -2.83 -27.22 11.97
CA ASP A 284 -3.70 -28.03 11.11
C ASP A 284 -5.04 -28.26 11.82
N LEU A 285 -6.10 -27.61 11.36
CA LEU A 285 -7.41 -27.67 12.01
C LEU A 285 -8.03 -29.08 11.91
N SER A 286 -7.64 -29.88 10.92
CA SER A 286 -8.13 -31.26 10.78
C SER A 286 -7.73 -32.16 11.96
N THR A 287 -6.69 -31.77 12.69
CA THR A 287 -6.25 -32.46 13.91
C THR A 287 -7.20 -32.29 15.09
N ALA A 288 -8.08 -31.29 15.04
CA ALA A 288 -9.12 -31.06 16.04
C ALA A 288 -10.50 -31.60 15.63
N SER A 289 -10.82 -31.59 14.34
CA SER A 289 -12.08 -32.13 13.81
C SER A 289 -12.00 -32.35 12.31
N GLU A 290 -12.58 -33.45 11.83
CA GLU A 290 -12.66 -33.81 10.41
C GLU A 290 -13.45 -32.82 9.53
N TYR A 291 -14.26 -31.96 10.14
CA TYR A 291 -15.04 -30.94 9.41
C TYR A 291 -14.22 -29.72 9.00
N TYR A 292 -12.95 -29.63 9.44
CA TYR A 292 -12.06 -28.53 9.13
C TYR A 292 -10.85 -29.03 8.35
N SER A 293 -10.56 -28.39 7.23
CA SER A 293 -9.41 -28.71 6.38
C SER A 293 -8.36 -27.60 6.31
N ASP A 294 -8.62 -26.46 6.97
CA ASP A 294 -7.71 -25.33 6.94
C ASP A 294 -6.39 -25.65 7.63
N LYS A 295 -5.31 -25.18 7.03
CA LYS A 295 -3.95 -25.23 7.58
C LYS A 295 -3.37 -23.83 7.57
N TYR A 296 -2.56 -23.51 8.57
CA TYR A 296 -1.89 -22.22 8.69
C TYR A 296 -0.39 -22.39 8.88
N GLN A 297 0.37 -21.54 8.20
CA GLN A 297 1.82 -21.51 8.26
C GLN A 297 2.28 -20.09 8.54
N PHE A 298 3.14 -19.92 9.54
CA PHE A 298 3.74 -18.62 9.87
C PHE A 298 5.07 -18.81 10.58
N ALA A 299 5.75 -17.71 10.86
CA ALA A 299 7.04 -17.73 11.54
C ALA A 299 7.06 -16.68 12.65
N ILE A 300 7.53 -17.08 13.83
CA ILE A 300 7.59 -16.23 15.01
C ILE A 300 8.99 -16.30 15.62
N GLU A 301 9.44 -15.20 16.19
CA GLU A 301 10.72 -15.09 16.88
C GLU A 301 10.61 -14.16 18.08
N LYS A 302 11.70 -14.10 18.85
CA LYS A 302 11.80 -13.27 20.05
C LYS A 302 11.73 -11.78 19.75
N ASN A 303 12.51 -11.28 18.79
CA ASN A 303 12.62 -9.84 18.50
C ASN A 303 12.77 -9.00 19.79
N ASN A 304 11.95 -7.97 19.94
CA ASN A 304 11.91 -7.08 21.10
C ASN A 304 11.01 -7.58 22.24
N LEU A 305 10.61 -8.86 22.28
CA LEU A 305 9.69 -9.40 23.30
C LEU A 305 10.17 -9.13 24.73
N THR A 306 11.46 -9.33 25.01
CA THR A 306 12.01 -9.12 26.36
C THR A 306 11.84 -7.68 26.83
N GLU A 307 12.04 -6.72 25.94
CA GLU A 307 11.88 -5.29 26.24
C GLU A 307 10.42 -4.95 26.52
N ILE A 308 9.50 -5.46 25.69
CA ILE A 308 8.06 -5.27 25.87
C ILE A 308 7.61 -5.87 27.21
N LEU A 309 7.96 -7.13 27.49
CA LEU A 309 7.57 -7.79 28.74
C LEU A 309 8.13 -7.09 29.99
N ALA A 310 9.31 -6.49 29.92
CA ALA A 310 9.89 -5.72 31.02
C ALA A 310 9.19 -4.37 31.24
N GLY A 311 8.53 -3.83 30.21
CA GLY A 311 7.76 -2.58 30.27
C GLY A 311 6.33 -2.76 30.77
N LEU A 312 5.78 -3.97 30.70
CA LEU A 312 4.44 -4.28 31.22
C LEU A 312 4.43 -4.22 32.75
N LYS A 313 3.41 -3.57 33.30
CA LYS A 313 3.12 -3.56 34.74
C LYS A 313 2.23 -4.74 35.13
#